data_AF-A0A950PUA7-F1
#
_entry.id   AF-A0A950PUA7-F1
#
_cell.length_a   1.000
_cell.length_b   1.000
_cell.length_c   1.000
_cell.angle_alpha   90.00
_cell.angle_beta   90.00
_cell.angle_gamma   90.00
#
_symmetry.space_group_name_H-M   'P 1'
#
loop_
_entity.id
_entity.type
_entity.pdbx_description
1 polymer ?
#
loop_
_entity_poly.entity_id
_entity_poly.type
_entity_poly.pdbx_seq_one_letter_code
_entity_poly.pdbx_strand_id
1 'polypeptide(L)'
;MAENVVIVSNRGPVSFSHDGDGTLVGHRGAGGIVSSVAPLVRDTGAAWMAAAISDADRAAASAGSIETEGFRFRMLAVDGD
;
A
#
# COMPACT_ATOMS: atom_id res chain seq x y z
N MET A 1 18.92 1.13 4.76
CA MET A 1 19.79 0.48 3.74
C MET A 1 19.01 -0.42 2.77
N ALA A 2 17.68 -0.26 2.60
CA ALA A 2 16.91 -1.02 1.61
C ALA A 2 16.29 -0.10 0.53
N GLU A 3 16.89 1.07 0.29
CA GLU A 3 16.42 2.04 -0.70
C GLU A 3 16.35 1.48 -2.14
N ASN A 4 17.11 0.42 -2.43
CA ASN A 4 17.11 -0.31 -3.70
C ASN A 4 16.22 -1.56 -3.70
N VAL A 5 15.33 -1.71 -2.70
CA VAL A 5 14.40 -2.84 -2.61
C VAL A 5 13.00 -2.40 -3.04
N VAL A 6 12.43 -3.17 -3.97
CA VAL A 6 11.03 -3.05 -4.37
C VAL A 6 10.32 -4.35 -4.04
N ILE A 7 9.24 -4.27 -3.27
CA ILE A 7 8.33 -5.38 -3.00
C ILE A 7 7.12 -5.22 -3.92
N VAL A 8 6.74 -6.30 -4.59
CA VAL A 8 5.52 -6.35 -5.41
C VAL A 8 4.67 -7.51 -4.93
N SER A 9 3.45 -7.23 -4.50
CA SER A 9 2.49 -8.24 -4.07
C SER A 9 1.08 -7.82 -4.42
N ASN A 10 0.15 -8.77 -4.59
CA ASN A 10 -1.23 -8.43 -4.94
C ASN A 10 -1.90 -7.52 -3.89
N ARG A 11 -1.62 -7.76 -2.61
CA ARG A 11 -2.06 -6.90 -1.49
C ARG A 11 -0.86 -6.26 -0.82
N GLY A 12 -0.95 -4.97 -0.53
CA GLY A 12 0.08 -4.18 0.13
C GLY A 12 -0.06 -4.15 1.65
N PRO A 13 0.80 -3.38 2.33
CA PRO A 13 0.76 -3.23 3.78
C PRO A 13 -0.38 -2.32 4.27
N VAL A 14 -1.08 -1.65 3.35
CA VAL A 14 -2.19 -0.74 3.61
C VAL A 14 -3.29 -0.98 2.58
N SER A 15 -4.55 -0.98 3.02
CA SER A 15 -5.76 -0.93 2.19
C SER A 15 -6.60 0.29 2.55
N PHE A 16 -7.44 0.77 1.64
CA PHE A 16 -8.25 1.97 1.89
C PHE A 16 -9.75 1.69 1.96
N SER A 17 -10.44 2.53 2.72
CA SER A 17 -11.90 2.65 2.71
C SER A 17 -12.30 4.12 2.84
N HIS A 18 -13.55 4.44 2.53
CA HIS A 18 -14.13 5.72 2.95
C HIS A 18 -14.77 5.55 4.33
N ASP A 19 -14.64 6.55 5.20
CA ASP A 19 -15.38 6.61 6.46
C ASP A 19 -16.79 7.18 6.28
N GLY A 20 -17.50 7.42 7.38
CA GLY A 20 -18.88 7.94 7.38
C GLY A 20 -19.03 9.34 6.76
N ASP A 21 -17.94 10.12 6.72
CA ASP A 21 -17.92 11.48 6.15
C ASP A 21 -17.38 11.48 4.71
N GLY A 22 -17.09 10.31 4.15
CA GLY A 22 -16.51 10.15 2.81
C GLY A 22 -15.01 10.43 2.75
N THR A 23 -14.33 10.50 3.90
CA THR A 23 -12.88 10.69 3.95
C THR A 23 -12.18 9.38 3.69
N LEU A 24 -11.10 9.42 2.89
CA LEU A 24 -10.29 8.25 2.60
C LEU A 24 -9.40 7.90 3.80
N VAL A 25 -9.57 6.70 4.35
CA VAL A 25 -8.84 6.20 5.53
C VAL A 25 -8.05 4.95 5.18
N GLY A 26 -6.77 4.93 5.58
CA GLY A 26 -5.89 3.79 5.42
C GLY A 26 -5.98 2.82 6.59
N HIS A 27 -5.98 1.53 6.29
CA HIS A 27 -6.00 0.44 7.25
C HIS A 27 -4.80 -0.47 7.03
N ARG A 28 -4.11 -0.83 8.10
CA ARG A 28 -3.01 -1.78 8.02
C ARG A 28 -3.50 -3.13 7.51
N GLY A 29 -2.87 -3.62 6.45
CA GLY A 29 -3.14 -4.92 5.87
C GLY A 29 -2.83 -6.05 6.86
N ALA A 30 -3.78 -6.97 7.02
CA ALA A 30 -3.58 -8.21 7.74
C ALA A 30 -3.35 -9.34 6.75
N GLY A 31 -2.16 -9.95 6.74
CA GLY A 31 -1.83 -11.06 5.85
C GLY A 31 -0.40 -11.55 6.04
N GLY A 32 -0.12 -12.80 5.68
CA GLY A 32 1.17 -13.45 5.95
C GLY A 32 2.38 -12.73 5.36
N ILE A 33 2.27 -12.18 4.15
CA ILE A 33 3.35 -11.38 3.54
C ILE A 33 3.53 -10.06 4.30
N VAL A 34 2.45 -9.36 4.64
CA VAL A 34 2.54 -8.10 5.39
C VAL A 34 3.14 -8.35 6.77
N SER A 35 2.71 -9.37 7.50
CA SER A 35 3.25 -9.66 8.83
C SER A 35 4.71 -10.12 8.82
N SER A 36 5.15 -10.85 7.78
CA SER A 36 6.53 -11.35 7.68
C SER A 36 7.50 -10.31 7.10
N VAL A 37 7.10 -9.56 6.08
CA VAL A 37 7.99 -8.66 5.33
C VAL A 37 7.99 -7.25 5.91
N ALA A 38 6.84 -6.73 6.36
CA ALA A 38 6.73 -5.34 6.79
C ALA A 38 7.70 -4.95 7.91
N PRO A 39 7.96 -5.78 8.95
CA PRO A 39 8.96 -5.45 9.98
C PRO A 39 10.39 -5.33 9.45
N LEU A 40 10.71 -6.00 8.33
CA LEU A 40 12.06 -6.01 7.74
C LEU A 40 12.34 -4.77 6.90
N VAL A 41 11.30 -4.12 6.38
CA VAL A 41 11.41 -3.03 5.41
C VAL A 41 10.87 -1.69 5.90
N ARG A 42 10.22 -1.66 7.06
CA ARG A 42 9.80 -0.42 7.71
C ARG A 42 11.00 0.52 7.93
N ASP A 43 10.83 1.80 7.61
CA ASP A 43 11.82 2.88 7.75
C ASP A 43 13.12 2.65 6.95
N THR A 44 13.16 1.67 6.06
CA THR A 44 14.38 1.33 5.31
C THR A 44 14.54 2.08 3.99
N GLY A 45 13.48 2.74 3.53
CA GLY A 45 13.36 3.38 2.22
C GLY A 45 12.86 2.46 1.10
N ALA A 46 12.60 1.17 1.39
CA ALA A 46 12.05 0.24 0.40
C ALA A 46 10.68 0.70 -0.13
N ALA A 47 10.42 0.45 -1.41
CA ALA A 47 9.14 0.75 -2.04
C ALA A 47 8.27 -0.51 -2.10
N TRP A 48 6.98 -0.37 -1.79
CA TRP A 48 6.01 -1.46 -1.91
C TRP A 48 4.92 -1.12 -2.95
N MET A 49 4.80 -1.94 -3.98
CA MET A 49 3.77 -1.84 -5.02
C MET A 49 2.68 -2.88 -4.79
N ALA A 50 1.41 -2.48 -4.85
CA ALA A 50 0.28 -3.39 -4.75
C ALA A 50 -0.87 -2.99 -5.68
N ALA A 51 -1.73 -3.95 -6.04
CA ALA A 51 -2.88 -3.67 -6.89
C ALA A 51 -3.95 -2.89 -6.13
N ALA A 52 -4.57 -1.91 -6.79
CA ALA A 52 -5.79 -1.26 -6.32
C ALA A 52 -6.98 -2.17 -6.59
N ILE A 53 -7.56 -2.74 -5.52
CA ILE A 53 -8.63 -3.74 -5.63
C ILE A 53 -10.00 -3.10 -5.48
N SER A 54 -10.15 -2.18 -4.51
CA SER A 54 -11.40 -1.45 -4.27
C SER A 54 -11.41 -0.07 -4.93
N ASP A 55 -12.58 0.55 -5.03
CA ASP A 55 -12.72 1.94 -5.51
C ASP A 55 -11.95 2.92 -4.60
N ALA A 56 -11.91 2.66 -3.29
CA ALA A 56 -11.10 3.44 -2.36
C ALA A 56 -9.60 3.26 -2.62
N ASP A 57 -9.14 2.04 -2.92
CA ASP A 57 -7.74 1.82 -3.32
C ASP A 57 -7.42 2.51 -4.66
N ARG A 58 -8.37 2.56 -5.60
CA ARG A 58 -8.21 3.27 -6.88
C ARG A 58 -8.15 4.78 -6.68
N ALA A 59 -8.94 5.33 -5.76
CA ALA A 59 -8.83 6.73 -5.34
C ALA A 59 -7.45 7.00 -4.73
N ALA A 60 -6.96 6.12 -3.85
CA ALA A 60 -5.60 6.22 -3.29
C ALA A 60 -4.51 6.13 -4.37
N ALA A 61 -4.70 5.28 -5.40
CA ALA A 61 -3.74 5.16 -6.51
C ALA A 61 -3.53 6.48 -7.27
N SER A 62 -4.57 7.32 -7.35
CA SER A 62 -4.48 8.64 -8.00
C SER A 62 -3.58 9.63 -7.24
N ALA A 63 -3.36 9.41 -5.93
CA ALA A 63 -2.46 10.23 -5.12
C ALA A 63 -0.96 9.90 -5.35
N GLY A 64 -0.65 8.81 -6.04
CA GLY A 64 0.73 8.40 -6.33
C GLY A 64 1.38 7.62 -5.19
N SER A 65 2.62 8.01 -4.83
CA SER A 65 3.35 7.38 -3.72
C SER A 65 2.87 7.92 -2.40
N ILE A 66 2.57 7.03 -1.46
CA ILE A 66 2.08 7.35 -0.12
C ILE A 66 3.15 6.91 0.88
N GLU A 67 3.49 7.82 1.80
CA GLU A 67 4.36 7.51 2.93
C GLU A 67 3.50 7.46 4.21
N THR A 68 3.39 6.26 4.81
CA THR A 68 2.62 6.05 6.03
C THR A 68 3.13 4.85 6.80
N GLU A 69 3.01 4.86 8.13
CA GLU A 69 3.49 3.79 9.02
C GLU A 69 4.96 3.34 8.78
N GLY A 70 5.81 4.25 8.30
CA GLY A 70 7.19 3.95 7.95
C GLY A 70 7.39 3.18 6.64
N PHE A 71 6.34 3.10 5.81
CA PHE A 71 6.39 2.50 4.48
C PHE A 71 6.29 3.56 3.40
N ARG A 72 7.09 3.43 2.35
CA ARG A 72 6.82 4.04 1.05
C ARG A 72 6.09 3.02 0.20
N PHE A 73 4.85 3.31 -0.19
CA PHE A 73 4.10 2.39 -1.03
C PHE A 73 3.29 3.11 -2.12
N ARG A 74 2.89 2.37 -3.14
CA ARG A 74 2.06 2.87 -4.23
C ARG A 74 1.03 1.82 -4.63
N MET A 75 -0.21 2.28 -4.76
CA MET A 75 -1.30 1.51 -5.36
C MET A 75 -1.21 1.59 -6.88
N LEU A 76 -1.39 0.47 -7.55
CA LEU A 76 -1.42 0.34 -9.00
C LEU A 76 -2.88 0.12 -9.44
N ALA A 77 -3.47 1.11 -10.08
CA ALA A 77 -4.73 0.94 -10.79
C ALA A 77 -4.46 0.10 -12.04
N VAL A 78 -4.73 -1.20 -11.93
CA VAL A 78 -4.64 -2.13 -13.06
C VAL A 78 -6.00 -2.16 -13.73
N ASP A 79 -6.01 -1.95 -15.03
CA ASP A 79 -7.21 -2.11 -15.86
C ASP A 79 -7.47 -3.61 -16.04
N GLY A 80 -8.74 -4.01 -15.93
CA GLY A 80 -9.13 -5.35 -16.30
C GLY A 80 -9.35 -5.40 -17.80
N ASP A 81 -8.64 -6.29 -18.49
CA ASP A 81 -8.92 -6.64 -19.88
C ASP A 81 -10.32 -7.28 -20.05
#